data_AF-A0A841HPJ5-F1
#
_entry.id   AF-A0A841HPJ5-F1
#
_cell.length_a   1.000
_cell.length_b   1.000
_cell.length_c   1.000
_cell.angle_alpha   90.00
_cell.angle_beta   90.00
_cell.angle_gamma   90.00
#
_symmetry.space_group_name_H-M   'P 1'
#
loop_
_entity.id
_entity.type
_entity.pdbx_description
1 polymer ?
#
loop_
_entity_poly.entity_id
_entity_poly.type
_entity_poly.pdbx_seq_one_letter_code
_entity_poly.pdbx_strand_id
1 'polypeptide(L)'
;MKFAFALMIGLALTLSVGGCSKQASSPSDATQASTGFETPEAAIEALVAAVEKNDSAALKALLGSGTQDLISSGDEVQDRAEREAFVARYREKHALVAGGPDDQVLQVGADDWPMPIPLVRKNGQWYFDGEAGANEVVVRRIGANELRTIDVMRGYVQAQDEYASVGRDGGQPGVYAQRLRSQPGKHDGLYWEAVANEPQSPAGPFLADASAEGYDASKNSPYHGYIYRVLSGQGAAANGGAREYVVDSKQTGGFALIAWPANYGASGIMTFMVNQDGVVWQRDLGDDTADIAAAIAQFDPDETWTPIATEADQSDEPVARANPASENCIQQGGNLRIEKTPRGDEYGVCTFEDNYQCEEWALLRGECRAGGVRVTGYLTDAARFCAITGGRYVVTSDGPPEQGTCTFRDRSCNADAYYRGDCGRNS
;
A
#
# COMPACT_ATOMS: atom_id res chain seq x y z
N MET A 1 48.11 -33.20 -6.20
CA MET A 1 49.33 -33.29 -5.36
C MET A 1 49.27 -32.09 -4.41
N LYS A 2 48.67 -32.20 -3.21
CA LYS A 2 49.29 -32.55 -1.91
C LYS A 2 50.62 -31.83 -1.65
N PHE A 3 50.65 -30.94 -0.65
CA PHE A 3 51.69 -30.66 0.37
C PHE A 3 51.25 -29.33 1.07
N ALA A 4 50.56 -29.28 2.21
CA ALA A 4 50.95 -29.62 3.59
C ALA A 4 52.43 -29.40 3.94
N PHE A 5 52.73 -28.38 4.76
CA PHE A 5 53.82 -28.28 5.75
C PHE A 5 53.50 -27.04 6.62
N ALA A 6 53.02 -27.14 7.87
CA ALA A 6 53.69 -27.54 9.11
C ALA A 6 53.99 -26.33 10.01
N LEU A 7 53.38 -26.41 11.18
CA LEU A 7 53.54 -25.62 12.40
C LEU A 7 55.01 -25.60 12.88
N MET A 8 55.52 -24.43 13.30
CA MET A 8 56.67 -24.33 14.20
C MET A 8 56.45 -23.22 15.23
N ILE A 9 56.44 -23.66 16.48
CA ILE A 9 56.28 -22.91 17.72
C ILE A 9 57.59 -22.18 18.01
N GLY A 10 57.53 -20.87 18.26
CA GLY A 10 58.64 -20.06 18.74
C GLY A 10 58.16 -19.16 19.88
N LEU A 11 58.30 -19.67 21.11
CA LEU A 11 58.07 -18.96 22.36
C LEU A 11 59.21 -17.95 22.59
N ALA A 12 58.91 -16.65 22.54
CA ALA A 12 59.81 -15.59 23.02
C ALA A 12 59.07 -14.74 24.05
N LEU A 13 59.44 -14.95 25.32
CA LEU A 13 58.99 -14.22 26.48
C LEU A 13 59.80 -12.92 26.57
N THR A 14 59.20 -11.78 26.24
CA THR A 14 59.75 -10.45 26.56
C THR A 14 58.80 -9.72 27.49
N LEU A 15 59.24 -9.55 28.75
CA LEU A 15 58.63 -8.65 29.72
C LEU A 15 58.85 -7.20 29.25
N SER A 16 57.76 -6.50 28.93
CA SER A 16 57.73 -5.04 28.83
C SER A 16 56.79 -4.49 29.89
N VAL A 17 57.37 -3.85 30.90
CA VAL A 17 56.66 -3.05 31.91
C VAL A 17 56.49 -1.64 31.35
N GLY A 18 55.27 -1.12 31.36
CA GLY A 18 55.01 0.33 31.29
C GLY A 18 54.15 0.80 30.12
N GLY A 19 52.95 1.27 30.45
CA GLY A 19 52.13 2.12 29.58
C GLY A 19 50.67 1.69 29.49
N CYS A 20 49.84 2.08 30.46
CA CYS A 20 48.39 2.12 30.27
C CYS A 20 48.05 3.17 29.20
N SER A 21 48.12 2.80 27.93
CA SER A 21 47.42 3.51 26.87
C SER A 21 45.95 3.11 26.98
N LYS A 22 45.12 4.03 27.49
CA LYS A 22 43.67 4.00 27.28
C LYS A 22 43.44 3.94 25.78
N GLN A 23 43.22 2.73 25.28
CA GLN A 23 42.75 2.50 23.93
C GLN A 23 41.34 3.06 23.90
N ALA A 24 41.19 4.25 23.32
CA ALA A 24 39.90 4.84 23.05
C ALA A 24 39.16 3.85 22.15
N SER A 25 38.20 3.14 22.74
CA SER A 25 37.12 2.51 22.01
C SER A 25 36.54 3.56 21.06
N SER A 26 36.64 3.30 19.77
CA SER A 26 35.91 4.04 18.73
C SER A 26 34.47 4.21 19.20
N PRO A 27 33.86 5.40 19.05
CA PRO A 27 32.46 5.55 19.38
C PRO A 27 31.67 4.61 18.46
N SER A 28 31.13 3.54 19.03
CA SER A 28 29.91 2.91 18.53
C SER A 28 28.93 4.03 18.27
N ASP A 29 28.27 4.05 17.11
CA ASP A 29 27.26 5.04 16.75
C ASP A 29 26.42 5.42 17.97
N ALA A 30 26.70 6.61 18.51
CA ALA A 30 25.90 7.15 19.58
C ALA A 30 24.56 7.43 18.93
N THR A 31 23.56 6.62 19.26
CA THR A 31 22.14 6.86 18.96
C THR A 31 21.88 8.32 19.31
N GLN A 32 21.78 9.20 18.30
CA GLN A 32 21.50 10.60 18.56
C GLN A 32 20.09 10.66 19.13
N ALA A 33 20.01 10.99 20.42
CA ALA A 33 18.75 11.09 21.12
C ALA A 33 17.89 12.17 20.44
N SER A 34 16.63 11.82 20.16
CA SER A 34 15.60 12.76 19.70
C SER A 34 15.50 13.95 20.64
N THR A 35 15.23 15.13 20.10
CA THR A 35 15.09 16.37 20.89
C THR A 35 13.88 16.27 21.83
N GLY A 36 14.09 16.52 23.12
CA GLY A 36 13.04 16.46 24.15
C GLY A 36 12.41 17.82 24.44
N PHE A 37 11.09 17.83 24.67
CA PHE A 37 10.29 19.04 24.88
C PHE A 37 9.58 19.05 26.24
N GLU A 38 9.34 20.23 26.81
CA GLU A 38 8.60 20.38 28.08
C GLU A 38 7.10 20.09 27.92
N THR A 39 6.52 20.46 26.77
CA THR A 39 5.10 20.24 26.44
C THR A 39 4.97 19.56 25.08
N PRO A 40 3.89 18.79 24.84
CA PRO A 40 3.66 18.16 23.54
C PRO A 40 3.41 19.21 22.45
N GLU A 41 2.77 20.35 22.77
CA GLU A 41 2.54 21.44 21.83
C GLU A 41 3.86 22.02 21.30
N ALA A 42 4.86 22.21 22.17
CA ALA A 42 6.17 22.71 21.75
C ALA A 42 6.89 21.74 20.79
N ALA A 43 6.69 20.42 20.97
CA ALA A 43 7.21 19.41 20.05
C ALA A 43 6.53 19.49 18.67
N ILE A 44 5.20 19.65 18.65
CA ILE A 44 4.43 19.81 17.40
C ILE A 44 4.83 21.10 16.67
N GLU A 45 4.97 22.22 17.38
CA GLU A 45 5.42 23.49 16.78
C GLU A 45 6.80 23.34 16.13
N ALA A 46 7.72 22.64 16.78
CA ALA A 46 9.05 22.37 16.23
C ALA A 46 8.99 21.48 14.97
N LEU A 47 8.15 20.44 14.98
CA LEU A 47 7.90 19.59 13.81
C LEU A 47 7.35 20.41 12.64
N VAL A 48 6.27 21.16 12.85
CA VAL A 48 5.64 21.96 11.80
C VAL A 48 6.62 22.98 11.23
N ALA A 49 7.40 23.65 12.09
CA ALA A 49 8.43 24.59 11.64
C ALA A 49 9.52 23.94 10.79
N ALA A 50 9.92 22.71 11.11
CA ALA A 50 10.89 21.94 10.32
C ALA A 50 10.29 21.49 8.97
N VAL A 51 9.04 21.02 8.98
CA VAL A 51 8.32 20.60 7.76
C VAL A 51 8.12 21.79 6.81
N GLU A 52 7.65 22.93 7.31
CA GLU A 52 7.42 24.15 6.51
C GLU A 52 8.69 24.66 5.83
N LYS A 53 9.85 24.49 6.47
CA LYS A 53 11.14 24.91 5.94
C LYS A 53 11.81 23.86 5.06
N ASN A 54 11.21 22.67 4.90
CA ASN A 54 11.85 21.51 4.29
C ASN A 54 13.22 21.20 4.95
N ASP A 55 13.33 21.37 6.28
CA ASP A 55 14.58 21.22 7.01
C ASP A 55 14.80 19.76 7.44
N SER A 56 15.37 18.96 6.54
CA SER A 56 15.65 17.55 6.80
C SER A 56 16.57 17.31 7.98
N ALA A 57 17.48 18.25 8.30
CA ALA A 57 18.37 18.13 9.44
C ALA A 57 17.61 18.32 10.76
N ALA A 58 16.71 19.31 10.81
CA ALA A 58 15.82 19.51 11.95
C ALA A 58 14.86 18.31 12.12
N LEU A 59 14.27 17.80 11.04
CA LEU A 59 13.41 16.61 11.10
C LEU A 59 14.16 15.40 11.67
N LYS A 60 15.41 15.18 11.25
CA LYS A 60 16.25 14.11 11.80
C LYS A 60 16.53 14.29 13.29
N ALA A 61 16.79 15.52 13.74
CA ALA A 61 17.00 15.81 15.16
C ALA A 61 15.73 15.64 16.01
N LEU A 62 14.56 15.82 15.42
CA LEU A 62 13.27 15.64 16.09
C LEU A 62 12.87 14.17 16.19
N LEU A 63 12.98 13.43 15.07
CA LEU A 63 12.51 12.06 14.95
C LEU A 63 13.50 11.02 15.48
N GLY A 64 14.78 11.39 15.57
CA GLY A 64 15.85 10.53 16.10
C GLY A 64 16.63 9.79 15.02
N SER A 65 17.63 9.01 15.43
CA SER A 65 18.38 8.14 14.52
C SER A 65 17.54 6.95 14.05
N GLY A 66 17.71 6.52 12.79
CA GLY A 66 16.97 5.39 12.22
C GLY A 66 15.69 5.80 11.48
N THR A 67 15.41 7.10 11.40
CA THR A 67 14.22 7.65 10.74
C THR A 67 14.53 8.32 9.41
N GLN A 68 15.66 7.98 8.78
CA GLN A 68 16.07 8.60 7.52
C GLN A 68 15.03 8.34 6.42
N ASP A 69 14.53 7.10 6.34
CA ASP A 69 13.55 6.67 5.34
C ASP A 69 12.16 7.26 5.58
N LEU A 70 11.87 7.71 6.80
CA LEU A 70 10.69 8.54 7.08
C LEU A 70 10.79 9.91 6.42
N ILE A 71 11.98 10.51 6.50
CA ILE A 71 12.22 11.91 6.12
C ILE A 71 12.38 12.05 4.61
N SER A 72 12.99 11.05 3.97
CA SER A 72 13.18 11.05 2.52
C SER A 72 12.89 9.72 1.86
N SER A 73 12.09 9.79 0.81
CA SER A 73 11.87 8.70 -0.15
C SER A 73 13.00 8.57 -1.18
N GLY A 74 13.95 9.51 -1.23
CA GLY A 74 14.86 9.65 -2.38
C GLY A 74 14.24 10.42 -3.56
N ASP A 75 12.96 10.80 -3.47
CA ASP A 75 12.27 11.69 -4.39
C ASP A 75 11.96 13.03 -3.70
N GLU A 76 12.85 14.02 -3.88
CA GLU A 76 12.73 15.32 -3.21
C GLU A 76 11.47 16.11 -3.61
N VAL A 77 10.92 15.85 -4.80
CA VAL A 77 9.71 16.51 -5.29
C VAL A 77 8.50 15.94 -4.57
N GLN A 78 8.37 14.61 -4.52
CA GLN A 78 7.37 13.91 -3.71
C GLN A 78 7.48 14.31 -2.23
N ASP A 79 8.69 14.25 -1.67
CA ASP A 79 8.94 14.57 -0.25
C ASP A 79 8.47 16.00 0.09
N ARG A 80 8.73 16.97 -0.79
CA ARG A 80 8.26 18.36 -0.61
C ARG A 80 6.74 18.46 -0.70
N ALA A 81 6.13 17.82 -1.69
CA ALA A 81 4.68 17.83 -1.85
C ALA A 81 3.94 17.19 -0.65
N GLU A 82 4.47 16.08 -0.11
CA GLU A 82 3.94 15.43 1.10
C GLU A 82 4.02 16.36 2.32
N ARG A 83 5.15 17.05 2.49
CA ARG A 83 5.35 18.05 3.55
C ARG A 83 4.39 19.23 3.43
N GLU A 84 4.20 19.77 2.24
CA GLU A 84 3.26 20.85 1.96
C GLU A 84 1.81 20.42 2.25
N ALA A 85 1.42 19.21 1.83
CA ALA A 85 0.11 18.64 2.10
C ALA A 85 -0.13 18.46 3.61
N PHE A 86 0.86 17.97 4.36
CA PHE A 86 0.79 17.86 5.82
C PHE A 86 0.56 19.23 6.47
N VAL A 87 1.34 20.25 6.09
CA VAL A 87 1.21 21.62 6.64
C VAL A 87 -0.16 22.20 6.33
N ALA A 88 -0.68 21.98 5.11
CA ALA A 88 -2.01 22.43 4.73
C ALA A 88 -3.09 21.82 5.64
N ARG A 89 -3.04 20.50 5.87
CA ARG A 89 -3.99 19.79 6.75
C ARG A 89 -3.86 20.23 8.20
N TYR A 90 -2.64 20.40 8.70
CA TYR A 90 -2.37 20.91 10.04
C TYR A 90 -2.99 22.30 10.25
N ARG A 91 -2.86 23.19 9.27
CA ARG A 91 -3.42 24.55 9.32
C ARG A 91 -4.94 24.57 9.19
N GLU A 92 -5.52 23.63 8.45
CA GLU A 92 -6.97 23.49 8.32
C GLU A 92 -7.62 23.14 9.67
N LYS A 93 -7.09 22.11 10.34
CA LYS A 93 -7.53 21.67 11.67
C LYS A 93 -6.42 20.81 12.27
N HIS A 94 -6.16 20.97 13.57
CA HIS A 94 -5.34 20.02 14.31
C HIS A 94 -5.79 19.90 15.76
N ALA A 95 -5.51 18.75 16.35
CA ALA A 95 -5.73 18.49 17.77
C ALA A 95 -4.70 17.49 18.29
N LEU A 96 -4.30 17.64 19.55
CA LEU A 96 -3.60 16.59 20.28
C LEU A 96 -4.62 15.75 21.04
N VAL A 97 -4.60 14.45 20.80
CA VAL A 97 -5.48 13.47 21.46
C VAL A 97 -4.66 12.43 22.19
N ALA A 98 -5.25 11.80 23.21
CA ALA A 98 -4.58 10.72 23.94
C ALA A 98 -4.45 9.49 23.04
N GLY A 99 -3.21 8.99 22.85
CA GLY A 99 -2.92 7.73 22.16
C GLY A 99 -2.75 6.55 23.12
N GLY A 100 -2.43 6.84 24.39
CA GLY A 100 -2.23 5.88 25.47
C GLY A 100 -2.03 6.60 26.81
N PRO A 101 -1.65 5.88 27.89
CA PRO A 101 -1.41 6.49 29.21
C PRO A 101 -0.32 7.57 29.21
N ASP A 102 0.74 7.38 28.42
CA ASP A 102 1.92 8.26 28.36
C ASP A 102 2.19 8.81 26.94
N ASP A 103 1.22 8.65 26.02
CA ASP A 103 1.38 8.96 24.61
C ASP A 103 0.28 9.91 24.11
N GLN A 104 0.65 10.83 23.22
CA GLN A 104 -0.26 11.69 22.49
C GLN A 104 -0.10 11.51 20.98
N VAL A 105 -1.19 11.68 20.25
CA VAL A 105 -1.23 11.60 18.79
C VAL A 105 -1.71 12.95 18.26
N LEU A 106 -0.99 13.49 17.27
CA LEU A 106 -1.44 14.65 16.52
C LEU A 106 -2.48 14.20 15.49
N GLN A 107 -3.67 14.76 15.52
CA GLN A 107 -4.65 14.66 14.44
C GLN A 107 -4.60 15.91 13.56
N VAL A 108 -4.70 15.76 12.24
CA VAL A 108 -4.68 16.88 11.27
C VAL A 108 -5.77 16.76 10.20
N GLY A 109 -6.26 17.88 9.71
CA GLY A 109 -7.27 17.97 8.66
C GLY A 109 -8.70 17.78 9.17
N ALA A 110 -9.68 18.08 8.30
CA ALA A 110 -11.10 18.06 8.65
C ALA A 110 -11.66 16.68 9.06
N ASP A 111 -10.99 15.61 8.65
CA ASP A 111 -11.29 14.20 8.91
C ASP A 111 -10.57 13.63 10.15
N ASP A 112 -9.89 14.49 10.93
CA ASP A 112 -9.18 14.11 12.15
C ASP A 112 -8.12 13.01 11.93
N TRP A 113 -7.45 13.05 10.78
CA TRP A 113 -6.46 12.03 10.40
C TRP A 113 -5.32 11.93 11.42
N PRO A 114 -5.12 10.76 12.05
CA PRO A 114 -4.09 10.58 13.07
C PRO A 114 -2.71 10.46 12.43
N MET A 115 -1.78 11.31 12.87
CA MET A 115 -0.38 11.23 12.48
C MET A 115 0.24 9.95 13.06
N PRO A 116 0.90 9.13 12.22
CA PRO A 116 1.43 7.82 12.62
C PRO A 116 2.66 7.89 13.53
N ILE A 117 3.24 9.07 13.76
CA ILE A 117 4.38 9.25 14.67
C ILE A 117 3.86 9.85 15.98
N PRO A 118 3.69 9.05 17.06
CA PRO A 118 3.18 9.55 18.32
C PRO A 118 4.22 10.37 19.07
N LEU A 119 3.75 11.24 19.97
CA LEU A 119 4.56 11.84 21.02
C LEU A 119 4.50 10.96 22.27
N VAL A 120 5.66 10.59 22.80
CA VAL A 120 5.79 9.75 23.99
C VAL A 120 6.47 10.52 25.11
N ARG A 121 6.02 10.33 26.35
CA ARG A 121 6.62 10.98 27.51
C ARG A 121 7.69 10.10 28.15
N LYS A 122 8.95 10.54 28.15
CA LYS A 122 10.09 9.83 28.78
C LYS A 122 10.81 10.80 29.73
N ASN A 123 11.05 10.38 30.98
CA ASN A 123 11.75 11.20 31.99
C ASN A 123 11.20 12.63 32.18
N GLY A 124 9.88 12.81 32.03
CA GLY A 124 9.21 14.10 32.19
C GLY A 124 9.23 15.00 30.95
N GLN A 125 9.92 14.61 29.88
CA GLN A 125 9.96 15.32 28.59
C GLN A 125 9.20 14.54 27.50
N TRP A 126 8.77 15.26 26.46
CA TRP A 126 8.07 14.72 25.29
C TRP A 126 9.02 14.53 24.11
N TYR A 127 8.88 13.41 23.41
CA TYR A 127 9.69 13.05 22.24
C TYR A 127 8.79 12.48 21.15
N PHE A 128 9.15 12.66 19.89
CA PHE A 128 8.57 11.86 18.82
C PHE A 128 9.11 10.44 18.90
N ASP A 129 8.23 9.45 18.90
CA ASP A 129 8.63 8.06 18.73
C ASP A 129 8.69 7.73 17.23
N GLY A 130 9.77 8.23 16.60
CA GLY A 130 10.01 8.05 15.17
C GLY A 130 10.08 6.59 14.76
N GLU A 131 10.64 5.72 15.61
CA GLU A 131 10.74 4.28 15.35
C GLU A 131 9.35 3.61 15.34
N ALA A 132 8.49 3.94 16.30
CA ALA A 132 7.13 3.42 16.37
C ALA A 132 6.29 3.82 15.13
N GLY A 133 6.45 5.06 14.65
CA GLY A 133 5.74 5.56 13.47
C GLY A 133 6.40 5.27 12.13
N ALA A 134 7.67 4.82 12.12
CA ALA A 134 8.45 4.62 10.91
C ALA A 134 7.83 3.61 9.96
N ASN A 135 7.49 2.44 10.51
CA ASN A 135 6.98 1.33 9.73
C ASN A 135 5.66 1.70 9.04
N GLU A 136 4.77 2.41 9.73
CA GLU A 136 3.44 2.73 9.17
C GLU A 136 3.51 3.76 8.04
N VAL A 137 4.30 4.83 8.18
CA VAL A 137 4.48 5.84 7.12
C VAL A 137 5.15 5.23 5.90
N VAL A 138 6.25 4.51 6.11
CA VAL A 138 7.03 3.92 5.02
C VAL A 138 6.21 2.88 4.28
N VAL A 139 5.50 1.98 4.98
CA VAL A 139 4.64 0.97 4.34
C VAL A 139 3.52 1.62 3.50
N ARG A 140 2.90 2.69 4.00
CA ARG A 140 1.87 3.41 3.22
C ARG A 140 2.45 4.09 1.98
N ARG A 141 3.62 4.72 2.11
CA ARG A 141 4.32 5.35 0.97
C ARG A 141 4.68 4.31 -0.08
N ILE A 142 5.31 3.21 0.35
CA ILE A 142 5.68 2.07 -0.53
C ILE A 142 4.44 1.58 -1.29
N GLY A 143 3.35 1.26 -0.59
CA GLY A 143 2.14 0.76 -1.23
C GLY A 143 1.55 1.75 -2.25
N ALA A 144 1.49 3.04 -1.89
CA ALA A 144 0.98 4.07 -2.80
C ALA A 144 1.89 4.28 -4.03
N ASN A 145 3.21 4.22 -3.85
CA ASN A 145 4.18 4.37 -4.92
C ASN A 145 4.19 3.16 -5.86
N GLU A 146 4.10 1.95 -5.32
CA GLU A 146 4.03 0.71 -6.11
C GLU A 146 2.75 0.66 -6.95
N LEU A 147 1.60 1.01 -6.37
CA LEU A 147 0.34 1.08 -7.12
C LEU A 147 0.41 2.11 -8.26
N ARG A 148 0.94 3.31 -7.98
CA ARG A 148 1.14 4.32 -9.02
C ARG A 148 2.10 3.82 -10.09
N THR A 149 3.20 3.17 -9.72
CA THR A 149 4.18 2.62 -10.67
C THR A 149 3.54 1.59 -11.61
N ILE A 150 2.63 0.76 -11.11
CA ILE A 150 1.88 -0.19 -11.94
C ILE A 150 0.99 0.55 -12.96
N ASP A 151 0.30 1.62 -12.55
CA ASP A 151 -0.50 2.44 -13.47
C ASP A 151 0.37 3.11 -14.54
N VAL A 152 1.58 3.55 -14.17
CA VAL A 152 2.58 4.08 -15.11
C VAL A 152 3.01 3.03 -16.12
N MET A 153 3.30 1.80 -15.66
CA MET A 153 3.68 0.70 -16.54
C MET A 153 2.59 0.41 -17.58
N ARG A 154 1.32 0.40 -17.15
CA ARG A 154 0.17 0.21 -18.04
C ARG A 154 -0.02 1.37 -19.01
N GLY A 155 0.06 2.60 -18.51
CA GLY A 155 -0.02 3.81 -19.33
C GLY A 155 1.10 3.90 -20.38
N TYR A 156 2.30 3.40 -20.06
CA TYR A 156 3.40 3.33 -21.01
C TYR A 156 3.10 2.43 -22.21
N VAL A 157 2.48 1.26 -21.99
CA VAL A 157 2.06 0.34 -23.07
C VAL A 157 1.04 1.04 -23.98
N GLN A 158 0.01 1.65 -23.39
CA GLN A 158 -1.01 2.38 -24.15
C GLN A 158 -0.41 3.53 -24.98
N ALA A 159 0.51 4.31 -24.39
CA ALA A 159 1.17 5.40 -25.07
C ALA A 159 2.05 4.92 -26.24
N GLN A 160 2.71 3.77 -26.11
CA GLN A 160 3.49 3.17 -27.19
C GLN A 160 2.62 2.71 -28.36
N ASP A 161 1.47 2.08 -28.07
CA ASP A 161 0.52 1.65 -29.09
C ASP A 161 -0.06 2.83 -29.87
N GLU A 162 -0.44 3.90 -29.16
CA GLU A 162 -0.89 5.14 -29.80
C GLU A 162 0.23 5.81 -30.61
N TYR A 163 1.46 5.87 -30.06
CA TYR A 163 2.61 6.42 -30.77
C TYR A 163 2.84 5.70 -32.11
N ALA A 164 2.83 4.36 -32.09
CA ALA A 164 3.07 3.51 -33.25
C ALA A 164 1.91 3.49 -34.26
N SER A 165 0.69 3.85 -33.85
CA SER A 165 -0.50 3.85 -34.74
C SER A 165 -0.41 4.84 -35.91
N VAL A 166 0.46 5.85 -35.81
CA VAL A 166 0.66 6.88 -36.82
C VAL A 166 2.15 7.13 -37.08
N GLY A 167 2.48 7.56 -38.29
CA GLY A 167 3.85 7.94 -38.63
C GLY A 167 4.27 9.22 -37.91
N ARG A 168 5.50 9.24 -37.36
CA ARG A 168 6.08 10.39 -36.65
C ARG A 168 7.31 10.91 -37.38
N ASP A 169 7.51 12.23 -37.38
CA ASP A 169 8.64 12.92 -38.01
C ASP A 169 8.93 12.51 -39.47
N GLY A 170 7.86 12.31 -40.27
CA GLY A 170 7.94 11.86 -41.67
C GLY A 170 8.18 10.36 -41.85
N GLY A 171 8.19 9.59 -40.76
CA GLY A 171 8.25 8.13 -40.76
C GLY A 171 6.91 7.47 -41.09
N GLN A 172 6.94 6.14 -41.23
CA GLN A 172 5.75 5.30 -41.40
C GLN A 172 5.20 4.88 -40.02
N PRO A 173 3.90 4.55 -39.90
CA PRO A 173 3.36 3.85 -38.72
C PRO A 173 4.09 2.55 -38.43
N GLY A 174 3.91 2.01 -37.22
CA GLY A 174 4.51 0.76 -36.75
C GLY A 174 5.91 0.91 -36.13
N VAL A 175 6.30 2.14 -35.77
CA VAL A 175 7.55 2.43 -35.04
C VAL A 175 7.19 2.91 -33.64
N TYR A 176 7.75 2.27 -32.61
CA TYR A 176 7.59 2.66 -31.21
C TYR A 176 8.56 3.80 -30.82
N ALA A 177 8.27 4.49 -29.73
CA ALA A 177 9.10 5.56 -29.20
C ALA A 177 10.28 5.01 -28.39
N GLN A 178 11.48 5.53 -28.67
CA GLN A 178 12.72 5.17 -27.95
C GLN A 178 12.91 5.95 -26.65
N ARG A 179 12.08 6.97 -26.41
CA ARG A 179 12.25 7.91 -25.30
C ARG A 179 10.90 8.19 -24.66
N LEU A 180 10.92 8.46 -23.36
CA LEU A 180 9.74 8.96 -22.67
C LEU A 180 9.43 10.41 -23.09
N ARG A 181 10.44 11.28 -23.08
CA ARG A 181 10.32 12.69 -23.49
C ARG A 181 11.02 12.93 -24.82
N SER A 182 10.32 13.56 -25.75
CA SER A 182 10.88 13.98 -27.04
C SER A 182 11.96 15.03 -26.87
N GLN A 183 12.88 15.08 -27.83
CA GLN A 183 13.81 16.19 -27.97
C GLN A 183 13.05 17.48 -28.35
N PRO A 184 13.57 18.67 -28.02
CA PRO A 184 12.95 19.92 -28.41
C PRO A 184 12.68 19.99 -29.93
N GLY A 185 11.41 20.18 -30.30
CA GLY A 185 10.96 20.28 -31.69
C GLY A 185 10.91 18.95 -32.47
N LYS A 186 10.89 17.81 -31.77
CA LYS A 186 10.79 16.46 -32.34
C LYS A 186 9.60 15.69 -31.77
N HIS A 187 9.19 14.64 -32.48
CA HIS A 187 8.20 13.66 -32.03
C HIS A 187 8.85 12.29 -31.88
N ASP A 188 10.03 12.22 -31.26
CA ASP A 188 10.86 11.02 -31.11
C ASP A 188 10.74 10.35 -29.72
N GLY A 189 9.86 10.88 -28.87
CA GLY A 189 9.47 10.29 -27.59
C GLY A 189 7.95 10.29 -27.38
N LEU A 190 7.49 9.71 -26.28
CA LEU A 190 6.06 9.59 -25.98
C LEU A 190 5.40 10.92 -25.58
N TYR A 191 6.17 11.87 -25.05
CA TYR A 191 5.69 13.18 -24.62
C TYR A 191 6.39 14.35 -25.31
N TRP A 192 5.61 15.33 -25.75
CA TRP A 192 6.05 16.65 -26.20
C TRP A 192 4.98 17.69 -25.82
N GLU A 193 5.40 18.94 -25.63
CA GLU A 193 4.46 20.03 -25.38
C GLU A 193 3.84 20.47 -26.71
N ALA A 194 2.64 19.97 -27.00
CA ALA A 194 1.93 20.28 -28.23
C ALA A 194 1.49 21.75 -28.24
N VAL A 195 1.85 22.47 -29.30
CA VAL A 195 1.35 23.84 -29.54
C VAL A 195 0.02 23.81 -30.30
N ALA A 196 -0.64 24.97 -30.41
CA ALA A 196 -1.91 25.06 -31.10
C ALA A 196 -1.83 24.53 -32.55
N ASN A 197 -2.74 23.59 -32.88
CA ASN A 197 -2.84 22.86 -34.16
C ASN A 197 -1.79 21.77 -34.42
N GLU A 198 -1.07 21.32 -33.39
CA GLU A 198 -0.23 20.12 -33.44
C GLU A 198 -0.96 18.90 -32.86
N PRO A 199 -0.72 17.67 -33.36
CA PRO A 199 -1.22 16.46 -32.71
C PRO A 199 -0.73 16.35 -31.27
N GLN A 200 -1.63 15.94 -30.37
CA GLN A 200 -1.31 15.70 -28.97
C GLN A 200 -0.32 14.54 -28.83
N SER A 201 0.45 14.59 -27.74
CA SER A 201 1.38 13.52 -27.39
C SER A 201 0.64 12.27 -26.89
N PRO A 202 1.08 11.05 -27.28
CA PRO A 202 0.50 9.78 -26.82
C PRO A 202 0.61 9.54 -25.32
N ALA A 203 1.71 10.00 -24.70
CA ALA A 203 1.75 10.04 -23.25
C ALA A 203 0.80 11.11 -22.74
N GLY A 204 -0.23 10.63 -22.03
CA GLY A 204 -1.16 11.45 -21.28
C GLY A 204 -0.63 11.81 -19.88
N PRO A 205 -1.54 11.89 -18.87
CA PRO A 205 -1.28 12.47 -17.55
C PRO A 205 0.05 12.07 -16.93
N PHE A 206 0.51 10.82 -16.89
CA PHE A 206 1.78 10.48 -16.21
C PHE A 206 3.00 11.36 -16.58
N LEU A 207 3.31 11.59 -17.87
CA LEU A 207 4.46 12.45 -18.23
C LEU A 207 4.13 13.96 -18.15
N ALA A 208 2.86 14.31 -18.27
CA ALA A 208 2.36 15.66 -18.08
C ALA A 208 2.34 16.05 -16.58
N ASP A 209 1.91 15.14 -15.71
CA ASP A 209 1.88 15.17 -14.26
C ASP A 209 3.30 15.17 -13.72
N ALA A 210 4.18 14.31 -14.26
CA ALA A 210 5.62 14.41 -14.01
C ALA A 210 6.11 15.83 -14.32
N SER A 211 5.78 16.38 -15.48
CA SER A 211 6.18 17.75 -15.81
C SER A 211 5.54 18.82 -14.90
N ALA A 212 4.26 18.65 -14.51
CA ALA A 212 3.49 19.60 -13.69
C ALA A 212 3.93 19.59 -12.22
N GLU A 213 4.29 18.42 -11.69
CA GLU A 213 4.89 18.26 -10.36
C GLU A 213 6.36 18.71 -10.32
N GLY A 214 6.99 18.93 -11.48
CA GLY A 214 8.32 19.52 -11.62
C GLY A 214 9.44 18.50 -11.89
N TYR A 215 9.11 17.30 -12.34
CA TYR A 215 10.06 16.27 -12.72
C TYR A 215 10.60 16.45 -14.14
N ASP A 216 11.87 16.07 -14.31
CA ASP A 216 12.56 16.05 -15.58
C ASP A 216 12.96 14.62 -15.95
N ALA A 217 12.16 14.00 -16.81
CA ALA A 217 12.40 12.64 -17.31
C ALA A 217 13.76 12.48 -18.02
N SER A 218 14.44 13.57 -18.41
CA SER A 218 15.77 13.50 -19.02
C SER A 218 16.91 13.35 -18.00
N LYS A 219 16.65 13.60 -16.72
CA LYS A 219 17.65 13.56 -15.64
C LYS A 219 17.61 12.29 -14.80
N ASN A 220 16.83 11.29 -15.23
CA ASN A 220 16.58 10.07 -14.47
C ASN A 220 16.09 10.37 -13.04
N SER A 221 15.33 11.47 -12.90
CA SER A 221 14.70 11.84 -11.64
C SER A 221 13.69 10.76 -11.26
N PRO A 222 13.68 10.30 -9.99
CA PRO A 222 12.58 9.52 -9.47
C PRO A 222 11.26 10.22 -9.75
N TYR A 223 10.22 9.47 -10.06
CA TYR A 223 8.86 9.97 -10.13
C TYR A 223 7.97 9.06 -9.31
N HIS A 224 7.27 9.65 -8.34
CA HIS A 224 6.54 8.89 -7.32
C HIS A 224 7.44 7.84 -6.64
N GLY A 225 8.69 8.23 -6.35
CA GLY A 225 9.64 7.37 -5.66
C GLY A 225 10.28 6.27 -6.51
N TYR A 226 10.03 6.22 -7.82
CA TYR A 226 10.53 5.19 -8.73
C TYR A 226 11.35 5.75 -9.89
N ILE A 227 12.42 5.05 -10.26
CA ILE A 227 13.25 5.34 -11.44
C ILE A 227 12.75 4.48 -12.59
N TYR A 228 12.58 5.07 -13.78
CA TYR A 228 12.06 4.39 -14.97
C TYR A 228 13.09 4.39 -16.09
N ARG A 229 13.25 3.24 -16.77
CA ARG A 229 14.18 3.10 -17.89
C ARG A 229 13.61 2.23 -18.99
N VAL A 230 13.72 2.70 -20.23
CA VAL A 230 13.36 1.93 -21.42
C VAL A 230 14.42 0.83 -21.66
N LEU A 231 13.96 -0.36 -21.98
CA LEU A 231 14.79 -1.51 -22.36
C LEU A 231 14.78 -1.68 -23.89
N SER A 232 15.94 -2.02 -24.46
CA SER A 232 16.14 -2.05 -25.91
C SER A 232 16.02 -3.44 -26.55
N GLY A 233 15.63 -4.45 -25.79
CA GLY A 233 15.42 -5.81 -26.28
C GLY A 233 14.74 -6.69 -25.24
N GLN A 234 14.48 -7.95 -25.63
CA GLN A 234 14.00 -9.01 -24.74
C GLN A 234 14.88 -10.25 -24.81
N GLY A 235 14.92 -10.99 -23.71
CA GLY A 235 15.66 -12.23 -23.54
C GLY A 235 14.82 -13.48 -23.89
N ALA A 236 15.35 -14.64 -23.53
CA ALA A 236 14.80 -15.93 -23.95
C ALA A 236 13.56 -16.36 -23.17
N ALA A 237 13.37 -15.88 -21.94
CA ALA A 237 12.21 -16.19 -21.11
C ALA A 237 10.96 -15.38 -21.52
N ALA A 238 11.15 -14.27 -22.24
CA ALA A 238 10.04 -13.48 -22.75
C ALA A 238 9.23 -14.22 -23.84
N ASN A 239 7.94 -13.95 -23.91
CA ASN A 239 7.09 -14.45 -24.99
C ASN A 239 7.63 -13.95 -26.36
N GLY A 240 7.75 -14.86 -27.32
CA GLY A 240 8.41 -14.58 -28.61
C GLY A 240 9.94 -14.73 -28.62
N GLY A 241 10.57 -15.05 -27.49
CA GLY A 241 12.00 -15.33 -27.38
C GLY A 241 12.91 -14.10 -27.52
N ALA A 242 14.22 -14.35 -27.56
CA ALA A 242 15.22 -13.28 -27.57
C ALA A 242 15.19 -12.47 -28.88
N ARG A 243 15.13 -11.14 -28.77
CA ARG A 243 15.22 -10.21 -29.90
C ARG A 243 15.62 -8.80 -29.47
N GLU A 244 16.30 -8.10 -30.36
CA GLU A 244 16.52 -6.66 -30.26
C GLU A 244 15.26 -5.91 -30.67
N TYR A 245 14.97 -4.80 -29.97
CA TYR A 245 13.83 -3.94 -30.31
C TYR A 245 14.17 -2.86 -31.32
N VAL A 246 15.45 -2.49 -31.41
CA VAL A 246 15.93 -1.49 -32.36
C VAL A 246 16.52 -2.16 -33.59
N VAL A 247 15.90 -1.95 -34.75
CA VAL A 247 16.32 -2.44 -36.07
C VAL A 247 16.45 -1.24 -37.01
N ASP A 248 17.59 -1.11 -37.70
CA ASP A 248 17.88 0.04 -38.57
C ASP A 248 17.66 1.41 -37.89
N SER A 249 18.09 1.52 -36.63
CA SER A 249 17.90 2.70 -35.76
C SER A 249 16.44 3.05 -35.44
N LYS A 250 15.49 2.17 -35.75
CA LYS A 250 14.06 2.34 -35.46
C LYS A 250 13.59 1.27 -34.49
N GLN A 251 12.74 1.65 -33.54
CA GLN A 251 12.20 0.70 -32.57
C GLN A 251 10.98 -0.02 -33.14
N THR A 252 11.22 -1.04 -33.95
CA THR A 252 10.16 -1.83 -34.63
C THR A 252 10.02 -3.24 -34.06
N GLY A 253 11.01 -3.70 -33.30
CA GLY A 253 11.04 -5.07 -32.75
C GLY A 253 10.24 -5.24 -31.46
N GLY A 254 9.71 -4.17 -30.87
CA GLY A 254 8.96 -4.18 -29.62
C GLY A 254 9.36 -3.02 -28.69
N PHE A 255 8.91 -3.07 -27.45
CA PHE A 255 9.30 -2.11 -26.42
C PHE A 255 9.19 -2.74 -25.04
N ALA A 256 9.97 -2.23 -24.09
CA ALA A 256 9.79 -2.57 -22.70
C ALA A 256 10.27 -1.44 -21.78
N LEU A 257 9.73 -1.44 -20.57
CA LEU A 257 10.08 -0.53 -19.49
C LEU A 257 10.43 -1.35 -18.24
N ILE A 258 11.42 -0.90 -17.49
CA ILE A 258 11.71 -1.36 -16.14
C ILE A 258 11.62 -0.17 -15.19
N ALA A 259 11.12 -0.40 -13.98
CA ALA A 259 11.20 0.57 -12.90
C ALA A 259 11.57 -0.08 -11.58
N TRP A 260 12.34 0.66 -10.78
CA TRP A 260 12.78 0.22 -9.46
C TRP A 260 12.72 1.41 -8.49
N PRO A 261 12.58 1.15 -7.18
CA PRO A 261 12.52 2.23 -6.19
C PRO A 261 13.80 3.06 -6.20
N ALA A 262 13.64 4.38 -6.08
CA ALA A 262 14.74 5.33 -5.90
C ALA A 262 15.51 5.06 -4.60
N ASN A 263 14.80 4.66 -3.54
CA ASN A 263 15.39 4.20 -2.29
C ASN A 263 14.66 2.93 -1.83
N TYR A 264 15.32 1.79 -1.96
CA TYR A 264 14.76 0.49 -1.56
C TYR A 264 14.43 0.49 -0.06
N GLY A 265 13.24 0.01 0.28
CA GLY A 265 12.75 0.01 1.67
C GLY A 265 12.19 1.34 2.15
N ALA A 266 12.26 2.42 1.35
CA ALA A 266 11.72 3.74 1.70
C ALA A 266 10.69 4.25 0.69
N SER A 267 11.00 4.17 -0.61
CA SER A 267 10.08 4.57 -1.68
C SER A 267 9.37 3.41 -2.35
N GLY A 268 9.88 2.19 -2.19
CA GLY A 268 9.31 0.97 -2.73
C GLY A 268 10.15 -0.26 -2.37
N ILE A 269 9.60 -1.45 -2.61
CA ILE A 269 10.30 -2.74 -2.47
C ILE A 269 10.43 -3.40 -3.83
N MET A 270 9.33 -3.47 -4.57
CA MET A 270 9.26 -4.23 -5.82
C MET A 270 9.95 -3.49 -6.96
N THR A 271 10.68 -4.24 -7.78
CA THR A 271 11.08 -3.84 -9.14
C THR A 271 10.04 -4.36 -10.13
N PHE A 272 9.68 -3.55 -11.12
CA PHE A 272 8.67 -3.85 -12.11
C PHE A 272 9.23 -3.86 -13.53
N MET A 273 8.69 -4.69 -14.40
CA MET A 273 8.93 -4.59 -15.85
C MET A 273 7.69 -4.91 -16.67
N VAL A 274 7.58 -4.32 -17.85
CA VAL A 274 6.48 -4.54 -18.79
C VAL A 274 7.01 -4.48 -20.22
N ASN A 275 6.45 -5.27 -21.14
CA ASN A 275 6.70 -5.17 -22.58
C ASN A 275 5.40 -4.93 -23.35
N GLN A 276 5.44 -5.02 -24.68
CA GLN A 276 4.26 -4.86 -25.54
C GLN A 276 3.11 -5.85 -25.29
N ASP A 277 3.31 -6.92 -24.51
CA ASP A 277 2.26 -7.87 -24.18
C ASP A 277 1.35 -7.34 -23.05
N GLY A 278 1.73 -6.22 -22.41
CA GLY A 278 0.91 -5.52 -21.42
C GLY A 278 0.90 -6.14 -20.02
N VAL A 279 1.57 -7.28 -19.82
CA VAL A 279 1.68 -7.92 -18.50
C VAL A 279 2.78 -7.23 -17.69
N VAL A 280 2.41 -6.67 -16.53
CA VAL A 280 3.36 -6.10 -15.58
C VAL A 280 3.91 -7.22 -14.70
N TRP A 281 5.21 -7.36 -14.67
CA TRP A 281 5.94 -8.32 -13.84
C TRP A 281 6.55 -7.60 -12.65
N GLN A 282 6.63 -8.26 -11.52
CA GLN A 282 7.28 -7.76 -10.30
C GLN A 282 8.28 -8.76 -9.72
N ARG A 283 9.32 -8.23 -9.10
CA ARG A 283 10.30 -8.99 -8.32
C ARG A 283 10.94 -8.09 -7.27
N ASP A 284 11.05 -8.61 -6.05
CA ASP A 284 11.90 -8.02 -5.02
C ASP A 284 13.36 -8.42 -5.28
N LEU A 285 14.23 -7.43 -5.47
CA LEU A 285 15.67 -7.62 -5.72
C LEU A 285 16.52 -7.41 -4.46
N GLY A 286 15.90 -7.10 -3.31
CA GLY A 286 16.56 -6.88 -2.03
C GLY A 286 17.32 -5.56 -1.95
N ASP A 287 18.23 -5.45 -0.98
CA ASP A 287 18.98 -4.22 -0.68
C ASP A 287 19.82 -3.72 -1.87
N ASP A 288 20.22 -4.60 -2.77
CA ASP A 288 21.01 -4.28 -3.98
C ASP A 288 20.14 -3.90 -5.20
N THR A 289 18.84 -3.60 -4.98
CA THR A 289 17.85 -3.32 -6.04
C THR A 289 18.34 -2.32 -7.07
N ALA A 290 18.93 -1.20 -6.64
CA ALA A 290 19.38 -0.14 -7.55
C ALA A 290 20.47 -0.64 -8.52
N ASP A 291 21.46 -1.38 -8.02
CA ASP A 291 22.57 -1.89 -8.82
C ASP A 291 22.12 -3.02 -9.74
N ILE A 292 21.30 -3.95 -9.24
CA ILE A 292 20.78 -5.07 -10.02
C ILE A 292 19.86 -4.56 -11.13
N ALA A 293 18.89 -3.70 -10.81
CA ALA A 293 17.94 -3.17 -11.79
C ALA A 293 18.62 -2.29 -12.85
N ALA A 294 19.65 -1.53 -12.49
CA ALA A 294 20.45 -0.77 -13.43
C ALA A 294 21.19 -1.66 -14.45
N ALA A 295 21.61 -2.87 -14.03
CA ALA A 295 22.29 -3.83 -14.87
C ALA A 295 21.37 -4.63 -15.82
N ILE A 296 20.05 -4.66 -15.56
CA ILE A 296 19.08 -5.35 -16.43
C ILE A 296 18.96 -4.59 -17.76
N ALA A 297 19.45 -5.19 -18.84
CA ALA A 297 19.46 -4.59 -20.17
C ALA A 297 18.27 -5.00 -21.06
N GLN A 298 17.60 -6.11 -20.73
CA GLN A 298 16.57 -6.73 -21.55
C GLN A 298 15.36 -7.11 -20.70
N PHE A 299 14.18 -7.10 -21.32
CA PHE A 299 12.98 -7.67 -20.73
C PHE A 299 13.09 -9.19 -20.78
N ASP A 300 13.30 -9.81 -19.62
CA ASP A 300 13.52 -11.26 -19.51
C ASP A 300 12.91 -11.80 -18.20
N PRO A 301 11.57 -11.80 -18.07
CA PRO A 301 10.90 -12.30 -16.87
C PRO A 301 11.00 -13.83 -16.80
N ASP A 302 12.09 -14.33 -16.22
CA ASP A 302 12.28 -15.75 -15.92
C ASP A 302 11.37 -16.23 -14.76
N GLU A 303 11.56 -17.48 -14.32
CA GLU A 303 10.76 -18.10 -13.25
C GLU A 303 10.83 -17.39 -11.89
N THR A 304 11.72 -16.42 -11.71
CA THR A 304 11.85 -15.62 -10.48
C THR A 304 11.01 -14.35 -10.49
N TRP A 305 10.40 -14.00 -11.63
CA TRP A 305 9.48 -12.87 -11.77
C TRP A 305 8.04 -13.35 -11.61
N THR A 306 7.23 -12.54 -10.93
CA THR A 306 5.80 -12.83 -10.71
C THR A 306 4.96 -11.86 -11.55
N PRO A 307 3.99 -12.33 -12.35
CA PRO A 307 3.08 -11.45 -13.06
C PRO A 307 2.07 -10.84 -12.08
N ILE A 308 1.79 -9.55 -12.24
CA ILE A 308 0.71 -8.88 -11.52
C ILE A 308 -0.59 -9.17 -12.27
N ALA A 309 -1.53 -9.81 -11.56
CA ALA A 309 -2.84 -10.12 -12.11
C ALA A 309 -3.48 -8.86 -12.70
N THR A 310 -3.91 -8.96 -13.95
CA THR A 310 -4.74 -7.93 -14.57
C THR A 310 -6.19 -8.08 -14.08
N GLU A 311 -7.02 -7.04 -14.22
CA GLU A 311 -8.46 -7.19 -13.93
C GLU A 311 -9.11 -8.28 -14.80
N ALA A 312 -8.51 -8.62 -15.96
CA ALA A 312 -8.92 -9.73 -16.80
C ALA A 312 -8.56 -11.11 -16.20
N ASP A 313 -7.44 -11.23 -15.46
CA ASP A 313 -7.08 -12.48 -14.76
C ASP A 313 -7.97 -12.76 -13.54
N GLN A 314 -8.67 -11.74 -13.02
CA GLN A 314 -9.68 -11.92 -11.97
C GLN A 314 -11.04 -12.42 -12.51
N SER A 315 -11.16 -12.66 -13.82
CA SER A 315 -12.42 -13.07 -14.44
C SER A 315 -12.58 -14.59 -14.65
N ASP A 316 -11.54 -15.39 -14.39
CA ASP A 316 -11.58 -16.85 -14.51
C ASP A 316 -11.75 -17.60 -13.16
N GLU A 317 -11.78 -16.88 -12.04
CA GLU A 317 -12.37 -17.36 -10.78
C GLU A 317 -13.73 -16.67 -10.63
N PRO A 318 -14.82 -17.36 -10.24
CA PRO A 318 -16.12 -16.73 -10.11
C PRO A 318 -16.03 -15.61 -9.07
N VAL A 319 -16.04 -14.35 -9.54
CA VAL A 319 -16.08 -13.15 -8.72
C VAL A 319 -17.20 -13.31 -7.69
N ALA A 320 -16.81 -13.48 -6.43
CA ALA A 320 -17.72 -13.30 -5.32
C ALA A 320 -18.14 -11.83 -5.34
N ARG A 321 -19.31 -11.55 -5.93
CA ARG A 321 -20.00 -10.28 -5.70
C ARG A 321 -19.95 -9.99 -4.21
N ALA A 322 -19.52 -8.79 -3.83
CA ALA A 322 -19.65 -8.33 -2.47
C ALA A 322 -21.10 -8.61 -2.01
N ASN A 323 -21.23 -9.29 -0.88
CA ASN A 323 -22.53 -9.76 -0.41
C ASN A 323 -23.39 -8.52 -0.11
N PRO A 324 -24.49 -8.28 -0.86
CA PRO A 324 -25.27 -7.05 -0.72
C PRO A 324 -25.91 -6.93 0.67
N ALA A 325 -26.13 -8.05 1.36
CA ALA A 325 -26.62 -8.04 2.73
C ALA A 325 -25.55 -7.58 3.73
N SER A 326 -24.29 -7.99 3.51
CA SER A 326 -23.13 -7.56 4.29
C SER A 326 -22.85 -6.07 4.11
N GLU A 327 -22.91 -5.56 2.87
CA GLU A 327 -22.78 -4.12 2.59
C GLU A 327 -23.90 -3.31 3.23
N ASN A 328 -25.15 -3.76 3.10
CA ASN A 328 -26.30 -3.11 3.74
C ASN A 328 -26.18 -3.09 5.27
N CYS A 329 -25.57 -4.10 5.90
CA CYS A 329 -25.29 -4.08 7.34
C CYS A 329 -24.33 -2.93 7.71
N ILE A 330 -23.22 -2.80 7.00
CA ILE A 330 -22.20 -1.78 7.24
C ILE A 330 -22.78 -0.37 6.98
N GLN A 331 -23.55 -0.21 5.90
CA GLN A 331 -24.22 1.06 5.58
C GLN A 331 -25.23 1.49 6.65
N GLN A 332 -25.87 0.55 7.35
CA GLN A 332 -26.76 0.83 8.46
C GLN A 332 -26.02 1.06 9.80
N GLY A 333 -24.68 1.14 9.78
CA GLY A 333 -23.84 1.38 10.96
C GLY A 333 -23.67 0.15 11.85
N GLY A 334 -23.95 -1.04 11.33
CA GLY A 334 -23.76 -2.30 12.05
C GLY A 334 -22.41 -2.96 11.78
N ASN A 335 -21.95 -3.76 12.74
CA ASN A 335 -20.78 -4.61 12.60
C ASN A 335 -21.21 -6.02 12.19
N LEU A 336 -20.68 -6.52 11.07
CA LEU A 336 -20.98 -7.86 10.56
C LEU A 336 -20.19 -8.94 11.31
N ARG A 337 -20.86 -10.03 11.69
CA ARG A 337 -20.25 -11.25 12.23
C ARG A 337 -20.83 -12.47 11.53
N ILE A 338 -20.00 -13.47 11.24
CA ILE A 338 -20.47 -14.74 10.70
C ILE A 338 -20.69 -15.72 11.86
N GLU A 339 -21.86 -16.33 11.90
CA GLU A 339 -22.24 -17.37 12.87
C GLU A 339 -22.61 -18.67 12.14
N LYS A 340 -22.72 -19.78 12.88
CA LYS A 340 -23.07 -21.10 12.35
C LYS A 340 -24.33 -21.64 13.00
N THR A 341 -25.20 -22.25 12.21
CA THR A 341 -26.33 -23.05 12.73
C THR A 341 -25.81 -24.37 13.33
N PRO A 342 -26.63 -25.14 14.07
CA PRO A 342 -26.23 -26.45 14.58
C PRO A 342 -25.90 -27.47 13.48
N ARG A 343 -26.34 -27.24 12.23
CA ARG A 343 -25.97 -28.05 11.06
C ARG A 343 -24.67 -27.60 10.39
N GLY A 344 -24.10 -26.48 10.82
CA GLY A 344 -22.86 -25.92 10.27
C GLY A 344 -23.05 -24.90 9.16
N ASP A 345 -24.30 -24.54 8.82
CA ASP A 345 -24.58 -23.51 7.82
C ASP A 345 -24.16 -22.13 8.34
N GLU A 346 -23.39 -21.38 7.55
CA GLU A 346 -22.97 -20.03 7.90
C GLU A 346 -24.06 -19.00 7.59
N TYR A 347 -24.26 -18.04 8.49
CA TYR A 347 -25.14 -16.89 8.28
C TYR A 347 -24.52 -15.61 8.87
N GLY A 348 -24.76 -14.48 8.19
CA GLY A 348 -24.29 -13.18 8.65
C GLY A 348 -25.24 -12.56 9.68
N VAL A 349 -24.67 -12.05 10.76
CA VAL A 349 -25.36 -11.30 11.81
C VAL A 349 -24.81 -9.88 11.85
N CYS A 350 -25.69 -8.93 11.56
CA CYS A 350 -25.45 -7.53 11.76
C CYS A 350 -25.68 -7.17 13.24
N THR A 351 -24.66 -6.63 13.90
CA THR A 351 -24.69 -6.25 15.32
C THR A 351 -24.62 -4.73 15.48
N PHE A 352 -25.45 -4.20 16.37
CA PHE A 352 -25.57 -2.77 16.68
C PHE A 352 -25.35 -2.53 18.18
N GLU A 353 -25.33 -1.27 18.60
CA GLU A 353 -25.26 -0.87 20.01
C GLU A 353 -26.40 -1.48 20.86
N ASP A 354 -26.21 -1.53 22.18
CA ASP A 354 -27.21 -2.04 23.14
C ASP A 354 -27.72 -3.47 22.91
N ASN A 355 -26.90 -4.33 22.27
CA ASN A 355 -27.22 -5.72 21.91
C ASN A 355 -28.41 -5.83 20.94
N TYR A 356 -28.45 -4.96 19.94
CA TYR A 356 -29.41 -5.04 18.84
C TYR A 356 -28.79 -5.81 17.69
N GLN A 357 -29.57 -6.70 17.08
CA GLN A 357 -29.04 -7.59 16.05
C GLN A 357 -30.08 -7.90 14.96
N CYS A 358 -29.62 -8.18 13.75
CA CYS A 358 -30.41 -8.74 12.65
C CYS A 358 -29.57 -9.76 11.88
N GLU A 359 -30.20 -10.78 11.32
CA GLU A 359 -29.60 -11.56 10.23
C GLU A 359 -29.51 -10.65 8.99
N GLU A 360 -28.36 -10.66 8.31
CA GLU A 360 -28.03 -9.65 7.29
C GLU A 360 -29.05 -9.62 6.13
N TRP A 361 -29.56 -10.78 5.69
CA TRP A 361 -30.53 -10.83 4.61
C TRP A 361 -31.93 -10.44 5.07
N ALA A 362 -32.30 -10.78 6.31
CA ALA A 362 -33.53 -10.30 6.92
C ALA A 362 -33.51 -8.76 7.08
N LEU A 363 -32.35 -8.17 7.40
CA LEU A 363 -32.17 -6.73 7.44
C LEU A 363 -32.31 -6.09 6.05
N LEU A 364 -31.66 -6.67 5.03
CA LEU A 364 -31.72 -6.19 3.65
C LEU A 364 -33.15 -6.22 3.08
N ARG A 365 -33.92 -7.28 3.38
CA ARG A 365 -35.33 -7.41 2.93
C ARG A 365 -36.32 -6.62 3.80
N GLY A 366 -35.87 -6.00 4.88
CA GLY A 366 -36.73 -5.28 5.83
C GLY A 366 -37.62 -6.20 6.68
N GLU A 367 -37.30 -7.49 6.76
CA GLU A 367 -37.95 -8.46 7.65
C GLU A 367 -37.51 -8.27 9.11
N CYS A 368 -36.24 -7.88 9.28
CA CYS A 368 -35.71 -7.39 10.54
C CYS A 368 -35.65 -5.86 10.49
N ARG A 369 -36.10 -5.20 11.56
CA ARG A 369 -36.21 -3.74 11.59
C ARG A 369 -34.85 -3.06 11.46
N ALA A 370 -34.81 -1.91 10.79
CA ALA A 370 -33.63 -1.06 10.73
C ALA A 370 -33.12 -0.74 12.14
N GLY A 371 -31.79 -0.83 12.34
CA GLY A 371 -31.15 -0.70 13.65
C GLY A 371 -31.24 -1.92 14.57
N GLY A 372 -31.75 -3.08 14.11
CA GLY A 372 -31.68 -4.34 14.85
C GLY A 372 -32.86 -4.62 15.79
N VAL A 373 -33.06 -5.88 16.18
CA VAL A 373 -33.94 -6.26 17.30
C VAL A 373 -33.11 -6.48 18.58
N ARG A 374 -33.62 -6.04 19.73
CA ARG A 374 -32.94 -6.26 21.02
C ARG A 374 -32.98 -7.74 21.36
N VAL A 375 -31.82 -8.37 21.56
CA VAL A 375 -31.74 -9.83 21.79
C VAL A 375 -31.66 -10.25 23.27
N THR A 376 -31.51 -9.31 24.20
CA THR A 376 -31.33 -9.57 25.65
C THR A 376 -32.53 -10.23 26.34
N GLY A 377 -33.63 -10.48 25.64
CA GLY A 377 -34.84 -11.14 26.15
C GLY A 377 -35.04 -12.58 25.65
N TYR A 378 -34.15 -13.11 24.82
CA TYR A 378 -34.25 -14.47 24.30
C TYR A 378 -33.34 -15.42 25.09
N LEU A 379 -33.90 -16.48 25.67
CA LEU A 379 -33.19 -17.42 26.54
C LEU A 379 -32.45 -18.53 25.79
N THR A 380 -32.77 -18.74 24.51
CA THR A 380 -32.17 -19.78 23.67
C THR A 380 -31.70 -19.21 22.33
N ASP A 381 -30.68 -19.83 21.73
CA ASP A 381 -30.19 -19.45 20.41
C ASP A 381 -31.27 -19.57 19.34
N ALA A 382 -32.17 -20.56 19.47
CA ALA A 382 -33.32 -20.73 18.58
C ALA A 382 -34.32 -19.56 18.69
N ALA A 383 -34.59 -19.08 19.91
CA ALA A 383 -35.45 -17.92 20.14
C ALA A 383 -34.83 -16.64 19.59
N ARG A 384 -33.53 -16.43 19.81
CA ARG A 384 -32.77 -15.33 19.22
C ARG A 384 -32.76 -15.40 17.70
N PHE A 385 -32.44 -16.56 17.13
CA PHE A 385 -32.37 -16.78 15.68
C PHE A 385 -33.72 -16.51 15.00
N CYS A 386 -34.82 -16.94 15.62
CA CYS A 386 -36.17 -16.58 15.16
C CYS A 386 -36.35 -15.07 15.05
N ALA A 387 -35.98 -14.32 16.09
CA ALA A 387 -36.19 -12.88 16.15
C ALA A 387 -35.33 -12.11 15.14
N ILE A 388 -34.03 -12.43 15.04
CA ILE A 388 -33.11 -11.70 14.16
C ILE A 388 -33.35 -12.01 12.68
N THR A 389 -34.02 -13.12 12.35
CA THR A 389 -34.42 -13.48 10.99
C THR A 389 -35.80 -12.96 10.59
N GLY A 390 -36.42 -12.10 11.42
CA GLY A 390 -37.70 -11.43 11.15
C GLY A 390 -38.94 -12.18 11.66
N GLY A 391 -38.75 -13.25 12.44
CA GLY A 391 -39.84 -14.00 13.06
C GLY A 391 -40.25 -13.42 14.41
N ARG A 392 -41.50 -13.68 14.80
CA ARG A 392 -42.00 -13.47 16.16
C ARG A 392 -41.92 -14.79 16.93
N TYR A 393 -41.09 -14.83 17.96
CA TYR A 393 -41.01 -15.97 18.86
C TYR A 393 -42.14 -15.95 19.90
N VAL A 394 -42.80 -17.09 20.10
CA VAL A 394 -43.86 -17.30 21.08
C VAL A 394 -43.53 -18.54 21.89
N VAL A 395 -43.34 -18.39 23.21
CA VAL A 395 -43.07 -19.51 24.12
C VAL A 395 -44.26 -20.46 24.14
N THR A 396 -44.00 -21.75 23.96
CA THR A 396 -44.99 -22.84 24.05
C THR A 396 -44.74 -23.75 25.25
N SER A 397 -43.51 -23.76 25.79
CA SER A 397 -43.13 -24.43 27.03
C SER A 397 -41.95 -23.70 27.67
N ASP A 398 -42.07 -23.36 28.95
CA ASP A 398 -41.10 -22.60 29.74
C ASP A 398 -40.11 -23.47 30.54
N GLY A 399 -40.14 -24.79 30.35
CA GLY A 399 -39.14 -25.71 30.91
C GLY A 399 -37.74 -25.55 30.27
N PRO A 400 -36.64 -26.05 30.88
CA PRO A 400 -35.30 -25.97 30.31
C PRO A 400 -34.98 -27.18 29.38
N PRO A 401 -34.64 -26.98 28.09
CA PRO A 401 -34.57 -25.71 27.37
C PRO A 401 -35.95 -25.18 26.98
N GLU A 402 -36.12 -23.85 27.03
CA GLU A 402 -37.36 -23.18 26.66
C GLU A 402 -37.70 -23.52 25.21
N GLN A 403 -38.96 -23.88 24.95
CA GLN A 403 -39.45 -24.19 23.61
C GLN A 403 -40.46 -23.14 23.17
N GLY A 404 -40.44 -22.85 21.88
CA GLY A 404 -41.39 -21.92 21.30
C GLY A 404 -41.63 -22.12 19.82
N THR A 405 -42.63 -21.41 19.33
CA THR A 405 -42.98 -21.30 17.92
C THR A 405 -42.40 -20.01 17.36
N CYS A 406 -41.71 -20.10 16.23
CA CYS A 406 -41.30 -18.96 15.42
C CYS A 406 -42.36 -18.69 14.35
N THR A 407 -43.04 -17.55 14.43
CA THR A 407 -44.12 -17.15 13.52
C THR A 407 -43.64 -16.05 12.57
N PHE A 408 -43.81 -16.28 11.27
CA PHE A 408 -43.62 -15.28 10.21
C PHE A 408 -44.99 -14.85 9.66
N ARG A 409 -45.00 -13.98 8.65
CA ARG A 409 -46.23 -13.44 8.06
C ARG A 409 -47.13 -14.52 7.44
N ASP A 410 -46.54 -15.57 6.90
CA ASP A 410 -47.18 -16.59 6.06
C ASP A 410 -47.07 -18.02 6.60
N ARG A 411 -46.29 -18.23 7.68
CA ARG A 411 -45.98 -19.57 8.20
C ARG A 411 -45.56 -19.56 9.67
N SER A 412 -45.49 -20.73 10.28
CA SER A 412 -44.98 -20.91 11.64
C SER A 412 -44.21 -22.22 11.76
N CYS A 413 -43.09 -22.19 12.47
CA CYS A 413 -42.22 -23.33 12.71
C CYS A 413 -41.98 -23.50 14.21
N ASN A 414 -41.69 -24.71 14.67
CA ASN A 414 -40.99 -24.86 15.96
C ASN A 414 -39.63 -24.15 15.85
N ALA A 415 -39.24 -23.35 16.84
CA ALA A 415 -38.06 -22.48 16.76
C ALA A 415 -36.76 -23.27 16.63
N ASP A 416 -36.60 -24.37 17.35
CA ASP A 416 -35.42 -25.23 17.26
C ASP A 416 -35.34 -25.95 15.90
N ALA A 417 -36.47 -26.41 15.39
CA ALA A 417 -36.56 -26.98 14.04
C ALA A 417 -36.19 -25.95 12.97
N TYR A 418 -36.63 -24.69 13.13
CA TYR A 418 -36.25 -23.60 12.23
C TYR A 418 -34.75 -23.28 12.33
N TYR A 419 -34.19 -23.19 13.53
CA TYR A 419 -32.77 -22.89 13.74
C TYR A 419 -31.85 -23.98 13.20
N ARG A 420 -32.28 -25.25 13.28
CA ARG A 420 -31.58 -26.37 12.63
C ARG A 420 -31.82 -26.47 11.13
N GLY A 421 -32.69 -25.67 10.54
CA GLY A 421 -33.04 -25.79 9.11
C GLY A 421 -33.91 -27.01 8.78
N ASP A 422 -34.58 -27.62 9.77
CA ASP A 422 -35.61 -28.64 9.58
C ASP A 422 -36.94 -28.04 9.02
N CYS A 423 -37.09 -26.71 9.13
CA CYS A 423 -38.22 -25.92 8.62
C CYS A 423 -37.68 -24.79 7.72
N GLY A 424 -37.56 -25.03 6.41
CA GLY A 424 -36.88 -24.11 5.48
C GLY A 424 -37.69 -22.87 5.13
N ARG A 425 -37.09 -21.77 4.63
CA ARG A 425 -37.77 -20.49 4.30
C ARG A 425 -38.95 -20.58 3.30
N ASN A 426 -39.00 -21.63 2.47
CA ASN A 426 -39.99 -21.82 1.40
C ASN A 426 -40.98 -22.99 1.65
N SER A 427 -40.95 -23.59 2.84
CA SER A 427 -41.92 -24.62 3.25
C SER A 427 -43.02 -24.04 4.12
#